data_AF-A0A0D8J7B0-F1
#
_entry.id   AF-A0A0D8J7B0-F1
#
_cell.length_a   1.000
_cell.length_b   1.000
_cell.length_c   1.000
_cell.angle_alpha   90.00
_cell.angle_beta   90.00
_cell.angle_gamma   90.00
#
_symmetry.space_group_name_H-M   'P 1'
#
loop_
_entity.id
_entity.type
_entity.pdbx_description
1 polymer ?
#
loop_
_entity_poly.entity_id
_entity_poly.type
_entity_poly.pdbx_seq_one_letter_code
_entity_poly.pdbx_strand_id
1 'polypeptide(L)'
;MTEVFLYTFPQWIIFAALFGIIYGWVENKKAFRLVGLAAFIALGLFSVYVFLGDYLAPGQFLTPEEIMHEELNDEIINEAPIEAQLLPAYLSFIGSAVLALVAMVLDWLNKKQYRLFTVLAGLVALLGFFIVVGAVRSV
;
A
#
# COMPACT_ATOMS: atom_id res chain seq x y z
N MET A 1 -12.63 -10.73 -2.13
CA MET A 1 -11.20 -10.57 -2.51
C MET A 1 -10.45 -11.62 -1.70
N THR A 2 -9.52 -12.39 -2.27
CA THR A 2 -8.76 -13.38 -1.48
C THR A 2 -7.67 -12.69 -0.67
N GLU A 3 -7.34 -13.20 0.51
CA GLU A 3 -6.25 -12.68 1.37
C GLU A 3 -4.93 -12.54 0.59
N VAL A 4 -4.59 -13.58 -0.18
CA VAL A 4 -3.41 -13.59 -1.07
C VAL A 4 -3.37 -12.40 -2.02
N PHE A 5 -4.53 -11.97 -2.51
CA PHE A 5 -4.62 -10.86 -3.45
C PHE A 5 -4.36 -9.52 -2.74
N LEU A 6 -4.80 -9.37 -1.49
CA LEU A 6 -4.62 -8.14 -0.71
C LEU A 6 -3.13 -7.82 -0.49
N TYR A 7 -2.27 -8.82 -0.31
CA TYR A 7 -0.84 -8.58 -0.13
C TYR A 7 0.00 -8.68 -1.41
N THR A 8 -0.37 -9.51 -2.38
CA THR A 8 0.43 -9.66 -3.63
C THR A 8 0.16 -8.58 -4.67
N PHE A 9 -1.09 -8.13 -4.83
CA PHE A 9 -1.43 -7.14 -5.86
C PHE A 9 -0.72 -5.79 -5.63
N PRO A 10 -0.72 -5.20 -4.41
CA PRO A 10 0.04 -3.98 -4.14
C PRO A 10 1.53 -4.12 -4.46
N GLN A 11 2.14 -5.27 -4.14
CA GLN A 11 3.55 -5.53 -4.39
C GLN A 11 3.93 -5.36 -5.86
N TRP A 12 3.17 -5.97 -6.78
CA TRP A 12 3.42 -5.86 -8.22
C TRP A 12 3.32 -4.41 -8.70
N ILE A 13 2.31 -3.67 -8.23
CA ILE A 13 2.11 -2.28 -8.61
C ILE A 13 3.26 -1.39 -8.09
N ILE A 14 3.70 -1.59 -6.84
CA ILE A 14 4.80 -0.82 -6.24
C ILE A 14 6.08 -1.00 -7.05
N PHE A 15 6.46 -2.24 -7.36
CA PHE A 15 7.69 -2.48 -8.10
C PHE A 15 7.59 -1.99 -9.54
N ALA A 16 6.47 -2.22 -10.23
CA ALA A 16 6.26 -1.68 -11.57
C ALA A 16 6.36 -0.14 -11.60
N ALA A 17 5.75 0.53 -10.62
CA ALA A 17 5.81 1.98 -10.47
C ALA A 17 7.24 2.48 -10.25
N LEU A 18 7.98 1.86 -9.32
CA LEU A 18 9.37 2.21 -9.03
C LEU A 18 10.26 2.02 -10.25
N PHE A 19 10.13 0.91 -10.98
CA PHE A 19 10.85 0.68 -12.23
C PHE A 19 10.55 1.78 -13.25
N GLY A 20 9.28 2.13 -13.46
CA GLY A 20 8.87 3.20 -14.38
C GLY A 20 9.44 4.57 -13.99
N ILE A 21 9.43 4.90 -12.69
CA ILE A 21 10.00 6.15 -12.17
C ILE A 21 11.51 6.20 -12.37
N ILE A 22 12.23 5.14 -11.95
CA ILE A 22 13.70 5.07 -12.04
C ILE A 22 14.13 5.11 -13.51
N TYR A 23 13.50 4.30 -14.36
CA TYR A 23 13.77 4.30 -15.81
C TYR A 23 13.50 5.67 -16.43
N GLY A 24 12.35 6.28 -16.12
CA GLY A 24 12.01 7.62 -16.61
C GLY A 24 12.97 8.72 -16.12
N TRP A 25 13.63 8.52 -14.99
CA TRP A 25 14.67 9.41 -14.50
C TRP A 25 16.01 9.16 -15.23
N VAL A 26 16.49 7.92 -15.26
CA VAL A 26 17.76 7.53 -15.89
C VAL A 26 17.79 7.90 -17.38
N GLU A 27 16.72 7.59 -18.10
CA GLU A 27 16.60 7.85 -19.54
C GLU A 27 16.09 9.27 -19.87
N ASN A 28 15.86 10.10 -18.85
CA ASN A 28 15.22 11.42 -18.99
C ASN A 28 13.85 11.40 -19.70
N LYS A 29 13.12 10.29 -19.63
CA LYS A 29 11.79 10.14 -20.24
C LYS A 29 10.68 10.50 -19.25
N LYS A 30 10.16 11.73 -19.38
CA LYS A 30 9.04 12.25 -18.55
C LYS A 30 7.82 11.32 -18.54
N ALA A 31 7.45 10.74 -19.68
CA ALA A 31 6.29 9.86 -19.79
C ALA A 31 6.36 8.65 -18.84
N PHE A 32 7.50 7.96 -18.79
CA PHE A 32 7.67 6.79 -17.91
C PHE A 32 7.58 7.15 -16.43
N ARG A 33 8.14 8.30 -16.05
CA ARG A 33 8.03 8.81 -14.68
C ARG A 33 6.59 9.13 -14.31
N LEU A 34 5.83 9.76 -15.20
CA LEU A 34 4.41 10.05 -14.98
C LEU A 34 3.57 8.78 -14.89
N VAL A 35 3.86 7.76 -15.71
CA VAL A 35 3.19 6.46 -15.63
C VAL A 35 3.44 5.79 -14.27
N GLY A 36 4.66 5.81 -13.76
CA GLY A 36 4.95 5.26 -12.43
C GLY A 36 4.28 6.05 -11.30
N LEU A 37 4.23 7.38 -11.39
CA LEU A 37 3.45 8.19 -10.45
C LEU A 37 1.93 7.89 -10.54
N ALA A 38 1.40 7.72 -11.75
CA ALA A 38 0.00 7.32 -11.97
C ALA A 38 -0.30 5.95 -11.34
N ALA A 39 0.65 5.00 -11.40
CA ALA A 39 0.51 3.70 -10.78
C ALA A 39 0.43 3.80 -9.24
N PHE A 40 1.21 4.66 -8.59
CA PHE A 40 1.04 4.94 -7.14
C PHE A 40 -0.31 5.58 -6.83
N ILE A 41 -0.81 6.48 -7.68
CA ILE A 41 -2.14 7.08 -7.50
C ILE A 41 -3.23 6.02 -7.62
N ALA A 42 -3.15 5.16 -8.64
CA ALA A 42 -4.08 4.04 -8.82
C ALA A 42 -4.03 3.07 -7.63
N LEU A 43 -2.84 2.81 -7.09
CA LEU A 43 -2.67 2.00 -5.88
C LEU A 43 -3.37 2.65 -4.67
N GLY A 44 -3.24 3.96 -4.47
CA GLY A 44 -3.95 4.64 -3.39
C GLY A 44 -5.47 4.62 -3.56
N LEU A 45 -5.99 4.75 -4.78
CA LEU A 45 -7.42 4.60 -5.05
C LEU A 45 -7.91 3.18 -4.74
N PHE A 46 -7.13 2.17 -5.14
CA PHE A 46 -7.39 0.80 -4.76
C PHE A 46 -7.37 0.62 -3.23
N SER A 47 -6.44 1.26 -2.53
CA SER A 47 -6.37 1.21 -1.07
C SER A 47 -7.57 1.86 -0.39
N VAL A 48 -8.09 2.97 -0.92
CA VAL A 48 -9.34 3.57 -0.43
C VAL A 48 -10.52 2.61 -0.65
N TYR A 49 -10.59 1.96 -1.81
CA TYR A 49 -11.61 0.94 -2.08
C TYR A 49 -11.54 -0.23 -1.09
N VAL A 50 -10.34 -0.73 -0.81
CA VAL A 50 -10.11 -1.81 0.17
C VAL A 50 -10.54 -1.38 1.57
N PHE A 51 -10.14 -0.16 1.98
CA PHE A 51 -10.46 0.40 3.28
C PHE A 51 -11.98 0.59 3.50
N LEU A 52 -12.71 1.01 2.46
CA LEU A 52 -14.16 1.23 2.54
C LEU A 52 -15.00 -0.04 2.35
N GLY A 53 -14.43 -1.11 1.80
CA GLY A 53 -15.16 -2.32 1.42
C GLY A 53 -15.18 -3.43 2.49
N ASP A 54 -14.87 -3.11 3.74
CA ASP A 54 -14.75 -4.04 4.88
C ASP A 54 -13.75 -5.21 4.66
N TYR A 55 -12.90 -5.14 3.63
CA TYR A 55 -11.94 -6.19 3.27
C TYR A 55 -10.80 -6.38 4.28
N LEU A 56 -10.66 -5.44 5.22
CA LEU A 56 -9.67 -5.49 6.31
C LEU A 56 -10.33 -5.82 7.66
N ALA A 57 -11.65 -6.05 7.69
CA ALA A 57 -12.38 -6.31 8.92
C ALA A 57 -12.23 -7.80 9.34
N PRO A 58 -11.68 -8.09 10.53
CA PRO A 58 -11.47 -9.47 10.98
C PRO A 58 -12.78 -10.23 11.22
N GLY A 59 -13.87 -9.53 11.54
CA GLY A 59 -15.17 -10.13 11.87
C GLY A 59 -15.90 -10.87 10.73
N GLN A 60 -15.40 -10.82 9.49
CA GLN A 60 -15.94 -11.64 8.40
C GLN A 60 -15.30 -13.03 8.28
N PHE A 61 -14.23 -13.28 9.06
CA PHE A 61 -13.43 -14.50 8.96
C PHE A 61 -13.30 -15.27 10.27
N LEU A 62 -13.68 -14.66 11.41
CA LEU A 62 -13.80 -15.36 12.69
C LEU A 62 -15.08 -16.19 12.74
N THR A 63 -14.94 -17.48 13.02
CA THR A 63 -16.07 -18.38 13.31
C THR A 63 -16.70 -18.02 14.66
N PRO A 64 -18.00 -18.29 14.89
CA PRO A 64 -18.67 -18.01 16.17
C PRO A 64 -17.97 -18.65 17.38
N GLU A 65 -17.27 -19.77 17.15
CA GLU A 65 -16.48 -20.49 18.14
C GLU A 65 -15.20 -19.72 18.51
N GLU A 66 -14.52 -19.09 17.53
CA GLU A 66 -13.34 -18.24 17.78
C GLU A 66 -13.70 -16.98 18.57
N ILE A 67 -14.85 -16.35 18.28
CA ILE A 67 -15.35 -15.18 19.01
C ILE A 67 -15.68 -15.53 20.48
N MET A 68 -16.28 -16.70 20.70
CA MET A 68 -16.58 -17.19 22.06
C MET A 68 -15.33 -17.58 22.85
N HIS A 69 -14.29 -18.09 22.17
CA HIS A 69 -13.02 -18.40 22.81
C HIS A 69 -12.18 -17.14 23.09
N GLU A 70 -12.37 -16.06 22.33
CA GLU A 70 -11.78 -14.73 22.55
C GLU A 70 -12.24 -14.12 23.89
N GLU A 71 -13.51 -14.28 24.27
CA GLU A 71 -14.03 -13.79 25.57
C GLU A 71 -13.57 -14.62 26.78
N LEU A 72 -13.08 -15.85 26.57
CA LEU A 72 -12.78 -16.80 27.65
C LEU A 72 -11.28 -16.96 27.97
N ASN A 73 -10.38 -16.57 27.07
CA ASN A 73 -8.93 -16.81 27.17
C ASN A 73 -8.13 -15.50 26.97
N ASP A 74 -8.08 -14.66 28.00
CA ASP A 74 -7.24 -13.45 28.08
C ASP A 74 -5.71 -13.72 28.06
N GLU A 75 -5.26 -14.97 27.92
CA GLU A 75 -3.84 -15.36 28.07
C GLU A 75 -3.18 -15.91 26.79
N ILE A 76 -3.88 -15.93 25.66
CA ILE A 76 -3.25 -16.24 24.36
C ILE A 76 -2.91 -14.91 23.71
N ILE A 77 -1.61 -14.61 23.60
CA ILE A 77 -1.08 -13.55 22.73
C ILE A 77 -1.43 -13.97 21.29
N ASN A 78 -2.65 -13.71 20.85
CA ASN A 78 -3.07 -13.94 19.49
C ASN A 78 -2.66 -12.70 18.69
N GLU A 79 -1.69 -12.88 17.81
CA GLU A 79 -1.35 -11.86 16.82
C GLU A 79 -2.62 -11.51 16.04
N ALA A 80 -2.88 -10.21 15.85
CA ALA A 80 -4.09 -9.76 15.16
C ALA A 80 -4.23 -10.48 13.80
N PRO A 81 -5.45 -10.76 13.32
CA PRO A 81 -5.64 -11.39 12.01
C PRO A 81 -4.89 -10.62 10.91
N ILE A 82 -4.37 -11.35 9.90
CA ILE A 82 -3.50 -10.79 8.84
C ILE A 82 -4.13 -9.55 8.21
N GLU A 83 -5.43 -9.58 7.98
CA GLU A 83 -6.24 -8.51 7.40
C GLU A 83 -6.10 -7.21 8.21
N ALA A 84 -6.16 -7.31 9.54
CA ALA A 84 -6.02 -6.18 10.44
C ALA A 84 -4.56 -5.67 10.46
N GLN A 85 -3.58 -6.58 10.35
CA GLN A 85 -2.17 -6.21 10.25
C GLN A 85 -1.82 -5.48 8.95
N LEU A 86 -2.61 -5.67 7.88
CA LEU A 86 -2.40 -4.97 6.60
C LEU A 86 -2.86 -3.50 6.63
N LEU A 87 -3.70 -3.11 7.58
CA LEU A 87 -4.26 -1.74 7.64
C LEU A 87 -3.20 -0.63 7.57
N PRO A 88 -2.09 -0.67 8.33
CA PRO A 88 -1.05 0.37 8.26
C PRO A 88 -0.38 0.43 6.88
N ALA A 89 -0.26 -0.70 6.17
CA ALA A 89 0.27 -0.71 4.81
C ALA A 89 -0.66 0.02 3.83
N TYR A 90 -1.97 -0.23 3.93
CA TYR A 90 -2.97 0.42 3.09
C TYR A 90 -3.04 1.93 3.33
N LEU A 91 -2.90 2.38 4.58
CA LEU A 91 -2.76 3.80 4.89
C LEU A 91 -1.47 4.40 4.29
N SER A 92 -0.36 3.65 4.32
CA SER A 92 0.88 4.04 3.67
C SER A 92 0.69 4.22 2.15
N PHE A 93 -0.03 3.31 1.49
CA PHE A 93 -0.32 3.43 0.06
C PHE A 93 -1.17 4.66 -0.28
N ILE A 94 -2.14 5.01 0.56
CA ILE A 94 -2.91 6.26 0.43
C ILE A 94 -1.98 7.46 0.58
N GLY A 95 -1.11 7.47 1.60
CA GLY A 95 -0.11 8.52 1.79
C GLY A 95 0.84 8.67 0.59
N SER A 96 1.30 7.54 0.03
CA SER A 96 2.11 7.52 -1.19
C SER A 96 1.37 8.13 -2.38
N ALA A 97 0.08 7.83 -2.56
CA ALA A 97 -0.73 8.41 -3.63
C ALA A 97 -0.90 9.92 -3.50
N VAL A 98 -1.11 10.45 -2.29
CA VAL A 98 -1.16 11.90 -2.04
C VAL A 98 0.17 12.55 -2.42
N LEU A 99 1.29 11.98 -2.01
CA LEU A 99 2.62 12.46 -2.39
C LEU A 99 2.87 12.36 -3.90
N ALA A 100 2.41 11.29 -4.54
CA ALA A 100 2.52 11.08 -5.97
C ALA A 100 1.67 12.08 -6.77
N LEU A 101 0.47 12.43 -6.30
CA LEU A 101 -0.35 13.50 -6.88
C LEU A 101 0.39 14.84 -6.83
N VAL A 102 0.94 15.19 -5.67
CA VAL A 102 1.71 16.43 -5.52
C VAL A 102 2.95 16.40 -6.44
N ALA A 103 3.67 15.28 -6.49
CA ALA A 103 4.80 15.09 -7.39
C ALA A 103 4.41 15.27 -8.87
N MET A 104 3.30 14.65 -9.28
CA MET A 104 2.81 14.70 -10.65
C MET A 104 2.43 16.13 -11.05
N VAL A 105 1.72 16.86 -10.19
CA VAL A 105 1.36 18.27 -10.43
C VAL A 105 2.62 19.14 -10.52
N LEU A 106 3.60 18.95 -9.62
CA LEU A 106 4.85 19.71 -9.64
C LEU A 106 5.70 19.39 -10.88
N ASP A 107 5.74 18.15 -11.33
CA ASP A 107 6.45 17.73 -12.56
C ASP A 107 5.75 18.30 -13.80
N TRP A 108 4.41 18.33 -13.81
CA TRP A 108 3.64 18.99 -14.86
C TRP A 108 3.97 20.48 -14.96
N LEU A 109 4.06 21.16 -13.80
CA LEU A 109 4.43 22.57 -13.69
C LEU A 109 5.95 22.84 -13.82
N ASN A 110 6.75 21.81 -14.15
CA ASN A 110 8.21 21.89 -14.29
C ASN A 110 8.93 22.46 -13.05
N LYS A 111 8.39 22.24 -11.86
CA LYS A 111 8.96 22.68 -10.58
C LYS A 111 9.93 21.65 -10.02
N LYS A 112 11.18 22.03 -9.74
CA LYS A 112 12.24 21.12 -9.27
C LYS A 112 11.86 20.31 -8.02
N GLN A 113 10.93 20.80 -7.19
CA GLN A 113 10.45 20.10 -6.00
C GLN A 113 9.80 18.74 -6.30
N TYR A 114 9.33 18.47 -7.53
CA TYR A 114 8.71 17.17 -7.88
C TYR A 114 9.61 15.98 -7.53
N ARG A 115 10.94 16.15 -7.62
CA ARG A 115 11.92 15.09 -7.34
C ARG A 115 11.82 14.62 -5.89
N LEU A 116 11.71 15.55 -4.96
CA LEU A 116 11.57 15.24 -3.53
C LEU A 116 10.28 14.45 -3.29
N PHE A 117 9.14 14.95 -3.79
CA PHE A 117 7.85 14.26 -3.61
C PHE A 117 7.80 12.90 -4.29
N THR A 118 8.47 12.74 -5.44
CA THR A 118 8.59 11.44 -6.13
C THR A 118 9.34 10.43 -5.26
N VAL A 119 10.47 10.83 -4.67
CA VAL A 119 11.25 9.97 -3.77
C VAL A 119 10.46 9.65 -2.50
N LEU A 120 9.80 10.64 -1.90
CA LEU A 120 8.96 10.42 -0.71
C LEU A 120 7.80 9.46 -1.00
N ALA A 121 7.11 9.62 -2.13
CA ALA A 121 6.05 8.71 -2.55
C ALA A 121 6.56 7.26 -2.67
N GLY A 122 7.75 7.07 -3.27
CA GLY A 122 8.38 5.76 -3.38
C GLY A 122 8.78 5.17 -2.03
N LEU A 123 9.36 5.96 -1.13
CA LEU A 123 9.74 5.51 0.22
C LEU A 123 8.52 5.11 1.05
N VAL A 124 7.44 5.89 1.00
CA VAL A 124 6.18 5.57 1.69
C VAL A 124 5.51 4.32 1.09
N ALA A 125 5.55 4.14 -0.24
CA ALA A 125 5.08 2.91 -0.86
C ALA A 125 5.90 1.69 -0.41
N LEU A 126 7.23 1.81 -0.36
CA LEU A 126 8.13 0.76 0.12
C LEU A 126 7.92 0.44 1.61
N LEU A 127 7.66 1.45 2.44
CA LEU A 127 7.28 1.25 3.84
C LEU A 127 6.01 0.39 3.94
N GLY A 128 4.98 0.70 3.14
CA GLY A 128 3.77 -0.11 3.06
C GLY A 128 4.07 -1.54 2.62
N PHE A 129 4.91 -1.72 1.60
CA PHE A 129 5.37 -3.05 1.16
C PHE A 129 6.05 -3.84 2.30
N PHE A 130 6.95 -3.23 3.07
CA PHE A 130 7.61 -3.94 4.17
C PHE A 130 6.66 -4.29 5.32
N ILE A 131 5.63 -3.47 5.58
CA ILE A 131 4.56 -3.82 6.53
C ILE A 131 3.82 -5.07 6.04
N VAL A 132 3.46 -5.12 4.76
CA VAL A 132 2.83 -6.31 4.15
C VAL A 132 3.71 -7.54 4.31
N VAL A 133 5.01 -7.43 4.01
CA VAL A 133 5.96 -8.55 4.17
C VAL A 133 6.08 -8.98 5.63
N GLY A 134 6.03 -8.04 6.57
CA GLY A 134 5.99 -8.34 8.00
C GLY A 134 4.76 -9.17 8.37
N ALA A 135 3.58 -8.70 7.96
CA ALA A 135 2.30 -9.35 8.24
C ALA A 135 2.17 -10.76 7.63
N VAL A 136 2.81 -11.01 6.48
CA VAL A 136 2.82 -12.34 5.84
C VAL A 136 3.81 -13.29 6.53
N ARG A 137 4.86 -12.78 7.17
CA ARG A 137 5.88 -13.61 7.87
C ARG A 137 5.47 -14.01 9.29
N SER A 138 4.51 -13.33 9.88
CA SER A 138 3.91 -13.67 11.18
C SER A 138 2.97 -14.88 11.12
N VAL A 139 2.62 -15.33 9.91
CA VAL A 139 1.75 -16.49 9.61
C VAL A 139 2.61 -17.72 9.40
#